data_AF-A1VIN8-F1
#
_entry.id   AF-A1VIN8-F1
#
_cell.length_a   1.000
_cell.length_b   1.000
_cell.length_c   1.000
_cell.angle_alpha   90.00
_cell.angle_beta   90.00
_cell.angle_gamma   90.00
#
_symmetry.space_group_name_H-M   'P 1'
#
loop_
_entity.id
_entity.type
_entity.pdbx_description
1 polymer ?
#
loop_
_entity_poly.entity_id
_entity_poly.type
_entity_poly.pdbx_seq_one_letter_code
_entity_poly.pdbx_strand_id
1 'polypeptide(L)'
;MRVFTINSGSQGVIETDALPAELPPHGFIWIACARREFEVMLAPIQAALQRLCGTQLVDLHVSDLLNNQLPSHYDYTSQYDMLVFRRLAAGQTETDLSQPGEPLHQPARRSGPPVLKRIDTSPVGFAVFDRVLLTVHPAGCSVREAYALKLLNATSPEARANGVKLPASPADLMLRIVNQMVDGYLALRRELTRQMDHWQYELLNPNARFNNWSAVLDARLALHLLDEICEDQRAALQDWLDSIETWPDAGTPGAQRERELLKVRSRDVLEHIERVVHHVRRMEQSAETAVQMHFSAQSHRTNDIMRTLTALTAVFLPLNLVTGFFGMNFEFLPAIHSSAGFWWTFSLMLLLVIVVVSVFWRKQYLARTSR
;
A
#
# COMPACT_ATOMS: atom_id res chain seq x y z
N MET A 1 14.92 -18.76 -19.03
CA MET A 1 16.04 -18.51 -18.10
C MET A 1 17.08 -17.70 -18.87
N ARG A 2 17.68 -16.68 -18.24
CA ARG A 2 18.71 -15.83 -18.86
C ARG A 2 19.92 -15.81 -17.93
N VAL A 3 21.12 -15.96 -18.49
CA VAL A 3 22.37 -15.96 -17.73
C VAL A 3 23.28 -14.88 -18.27
N PHE A 4 23.75 -14.01 -17.38
CA PHE A 4 24.62 -12.89 -17.71
C PHE A 4 26.00 -13.08 -17.10
N THR A 5 27.04 -13.00 -17.91
CA THR A 5 28.42 -12.94 -17.46
C THR A 5 28.84 -11.47 -17.44
N ILE A 6 29.08 -10.93 -16.25
CA ILE A 6 29.40 -9.52 -16.02
C ILE A 6 30.89 -9.44 -15.69
N ASN A 7 31.69 -8.91 -16.62
CA ASN A 7 33.12 -8.75 -16.43
C ASN A 7 33.42 -7.36 -15.85
N SER A 8 34.23 -7.27 -14.78
CA SER A 8 34.63 -6.00 -14.14
C SER A 8 35.60 -5.14 -15.00
N GLY A 9 35.84 -5.49 -16.27
CA GLY A 9 36.80 -4.87 -17.18
C GLY A 9 36.20 -4.46 -18.54
N SER A 10 37.03 -4.30 -19.57
CA SER A 10 36.65 -3.85 -20.92
C SER A 10 35.77 -4.83 -21.72
N GLN A 11 35.60 -6.07 -21.23
CA GLN A 11 34.91 -7.16 -21.92
C GLN A 11 33.37 -7.16 -21.77
N GLY A 12 32.79 -6.15 -21.12
CA GLY A 12 31.34 -5.92 -21.14
C GLY A 12 30.51 -7.02 -20.47
N VAL A 13 29.25 -7.11 -20.88
CA VAL A 13 28.22 -8.03 -20.36
C VAL A 13 27.81 -8.94 -21.50
N ILE A 14 27.86 -10.25 -21.26
CA ILE A 14 27.47 -11.27 -22.25
C ILE A 14 26.22 -11.98 -21.72
N GLU A 15 25.19 -12.08 -22.55
CA GLU A 15 23.97 -12.83 -22.26
C GLU A 15 23.98 -14.19 -22.97
N THR A 16 23.58 -15.23 -22.23
CA THR A 16 23.46 -16.60 -22.72
C THR A 16 22.25 -17.28 -22.11
N ASP A 17 21.70 -18.29 -22.79
CA ASP A 17 20.57 -19.09 -22.28
C ASP A 17 21.01 -20.37 -21.54
N ALA A 18 22.32 -20.65 -21.52
CA ALA A 18 22.90 -21.85 -20.93
C ALA A 18 23.60 -21.56 -19.59
N LEU A 19 23.58 -22.52 -18.68
CA LEU A 19 24.34 -22.45 -17.43
C LEU A 19 25.84 -22.59 -17.73
N PRO A 20 26.69 -21.66 -17.28
CA PRO A 20 28.13 -21.69 -17.55
C PRO A 20 28.81 -22.86 -16.81
N ALA A 21 29.87 -23.39 -17.43
CA ALA A 21 30.66 -24.47 -16.84
C ALA A 21 31.71 -23.98 -15.83
N GLU A 22 32.19 -22.74 -15.99
CA GLU A 22 33.27 -22.16 -15.18
C GLU A 22 32.95 -20.70 -14.84
N LEU A 23 33.50 -20.22 -13.71
CA LEU A 23 33.44 -18.81 -13.35
C LEU A 23 34.31 -17.98 -14.30
N PRO A 24 33.90 -16.74 -14.67
CA PRO A 24 34.74 -15.86 -15.46
C PRO A 24 36.05 -15.54 -14.72
N PRO A 25 37.16 -15.25 -15.41
CA PRO A 25 38.43 -14.89 -14.74
C PRO A 25 38.30 -13.61 -13.91
N HIS A 26 37.48 -12.65 -14.36
CA HIS A 26 37.17 -11.42 -13.64
C HIS A 26 35.66 -11.15 -13.68
N GLY A 27 35.08 -10.67 -12.58
CA GLY A 27 33.65 -10.37 -12.49
C GLY A 27 32.80 -11.52 -11.93
N PHE A 28 31.52 -11.59 -12.30
CA PHE A 28 30.57 -12.53 -11.69
C PHE A 28 29.46 -12.93 -12.66
N ILE A 29 28.69 -13.95 -12.30
CA ILE A 29 27.57 -14.47 -13.10
C ILE A 29 26.25 -14.07 -12.43
N TRP A 30 25.27 -13.68 -13.24
CA TRP A 30 23.89 -13.49 -12.82
C TRP A 30 22.97 -14.48 -13.54
N ILE A 31 22.39 -15.41 -12.79
CA ILE A 31 21.40 -16.38 -13.26
C ILE A 31 20.02 -15.82 -12.93
N ALA A 32 19.25 -15.46 -13.95
CA ALA A 32 17.89 -14.94 -13.82
C ALA A 32 16.88 -15.93 -14.37
N CYS A 33 16.03 -16.46 -13.51
CA CYS A 33 15.00 -17.44 -13.89
C CYS A 33 13.62 -17.04 -13.35
N ALA A 34 12.58 -17.38 -14.10
CA ALA A 34 11.23 -17.34 -13.56
C ALA A 34 11.04 -18.52 -12.60
N ARG A 35 10.15 -18.39 -11.63
CA ARG A 35 9.93 -19.41 -10.58
C ARG A 35 9.59 -20.79 -11.14
N ARG A 36 8.76 -20.86 -12.17
CA ARG A 36 8.44 -22.12 -12.85
C ARG A 36 9.64 -22.72 -13.58
N GLU A 37 10.50 -21.87 -14.15
CA GLU A 37 11.75 -22.33 -14.75
C GLU A 37 12.71 -22.84 -13.68
N PHE A 38 12.78 -22.19 -12.52
CA PHE A 38 13.58 -22.62 -11.38
C PHE A 38 13.12 -24.00 -10.86
N GLU A 39 11.81 -24.22 -10.76
CA GLU A 39 11.24 -25.51 -10.35
C GLU A 39 11.61 -26.63 -11.33
N VAL A 40 11.47 -26.41 -12.63
CA VAL A 40 11.79 -27.40 -13.67
C VAL A 40 13.30 -27.62 -13.80
N MET A 41 14.10 -26.55 -13.69
CA MET A 41 15.55 -26.57 -13.85
C MET A 41 16.30 -26.70 -12.53
N LEU A 42 15.62 -27.10 -11.44
CA LEU A 42 16.21 -27.16 -10.10
C LEU A 42 17.48 -28.01 -10.06
N ALA A 43 17.42 -29.23 -10.59
CA ALA A 43 18.58 -30.14 -10.59
C ALA A 43 19.77 -29.59 -11.41
N PRO A 44 19.59 -29.10 -12.66
CA PRO A 44 20.64 -28.41 -13.40
C PRO A 44 21.22 -27.19 -12.66
N ILE A 45 20.38 -26.36 -12.03
CA ILE A 45 20.81 -25.17 -11.29
C ILE A 45 21.62 -25.57 -10.06
N GLN A 46 21.15 -26.54 -9.28
CA GLN A 46 21.89 -27.07 -8.12
C GLN A 46 23.24 -27.67 -8.53
N ALA A 47 23.29 -28.40 -9.66
CA ALA A 47 24.56 -28.92 -10.19
C ALA A 47 25.51 -27.81 -10.67
N ALA A 48 24.98 -26.71 -11.21
CA ALA A 48 25.78 -25.55 -11.58
C ALA A 48 26.30 -24.80 -10.34
N LEU A 49 25.46 -24.56 -9.33
CA LEU A 49 25.88 -23.93 -8.08
C LEU A 49 26.92 -24.78 -7.34
N GLN A 50 26.75 -26.10 -7.27
CA GLN A 50 27.74 -27.00 -6.67
C GLN A 50 29.11 -26.90 -7.38
N ARG A 51 29.11 -26.74 -8.70
CA ARG A 51 30.33 -26.66 -9.50
C ARG A 51 31.00 -25.30 -9.42
N LEU A 52 30.22 -24.23 -9.49
CA LEU A 52 30.72 -22.84 -9.53
C LEU A 52 31.07 -22.31 -8.14
N CYS A 53 30.27 -22.68 -7.13
CA CYS A 53 30.35 -22.13 -5.78
C CYS A 53 30.78 -23.18 -4.74
N GLY A 54 30.80 -24.47 -5.09
CA GLY A 54 31.16 -25.53 -4.15
C GLY A 54 30.03 -25.97 -3.21
N THR A 55 28.82 -25.42 -3.37
CA THR A 55 27.65 -25.78 -2.55
C THR A 55 26.35 -25.70 -3.32
N GLN A 56 25.34 -26.35 -2.76
CA GLN A 56 23.96 -26.32 -3.20
C GLN A 56 23.12 -25.40 -2.31
N LEU A 57 21.98 -24.94 -2.84
CA LEU A 57 20.96 -24.33 -2.00
C LEU A 57 20.38 -25.39 -1.07
N VAL A 58 20.12 -24.99 0.17
CA VAL A 58 19.48 -25.83 1.18
C VAL A 58 18.01 -26.02 0.81
N ASP A 59 17.44 -27.19 1.10
CA ASP A 59 16.05 -27.52 0.73
C ASP A 59 15.02 -26.52 1.26
N LEU A 60 15.24 -25.98 2.47
CA LEU A 60 14.40 -24.91 3.04
C LEU A 60 14.45 -23.65 2.17
N HIS A 61 15.65 -23.20 1.79
CA HIS A 61 15.82 -22.05 0.90
C HIS A 61 15.21 -22.28 -0.50
N VAL A 62 15.29 -23.52 -1.03
CA VAL A 62 14.60 -23.87 -2.28
C VAL A 62 13.08 -23.74 -2.12
N SER A 63 12.53 -24.27 -1.03
CA SER A 63 11.10 -24.15 -0.70
C SER A 63 10.68 -22.68 -0.59
N ASP A 64 11.50 -21.85 0.05
CA ASP A 64 11.24 -20.42 0.20
C ASP A 64 11.26 -19.67 -1.14
N LEU A 65 12.22 -19.96 -2.01
CA LEU A 65 12.31 -19.37 -3.36
C LEU A 65 11.10 -19.76 -4.25
N LEU A 66 10.54 -20.95 -4.03
CA LEU A 66 9.33 -21.46 -4.71
C LEU A 66 8.02 -20.97 -4.07
N ASN A 67 8.06 -20.41 -2.86
CA ASN A 67 6.86 -19.98 -2.14
C ASN A 67 6.38 -18.59 -2.63
N ASN A 68 5.19 -18.55 -3.24
CA ASN A 68 4.57 -17.32 -3.74
C ASN A 68 4.02 -16.39 -2.65
N GLN A 69 3.85 -16.90 -1.43
CA GLN A 69 3.24 -16.18 -0.30
C GLN A 69 4.27 -15.72 0.72
N LEU A 70 5.55 -16.05 0.54
CA LEU A 70 6.57 -15.73 1.52
C LEU A 70 6.67 -14.20 1.74
N PRO A 71 6.70 -13.74 3.00
CA PRO A 71 7.00 -12.36 3.32
C PRO A 71 8.44 -12.01 2.91
N SER A 72 8.75 -10.71 2.92
CA SER A 72 10.15 -10.33 2.73
C SER A 72 10.93 -10.78 3.95
N HIS A 73 12.04 -11.50 3.74
CA HIS A 73 12.89 -11.96 4.82
C HIS A 73 14.32 -12.10 4.30
N TYR A 74 15.26 -12.13 5.24
CA TYR A 74 16.66 -12.38 4.98
C TYR A 74 17.10 -13.58 5.82
N ASP A 75 17.88 -14.46 5.21
CA ASP A 75 18.54 -15.58 5.86
C ASP A 75 19.94 -15.75 5.26
N TYR A 76 20.82 -16.48 5.94
CA TYR A 76 22.18 -16.70 5.46
C TYR A 76 22.75 -18.04 5.87
N THR A 77 23.74 -18.47 5.10
CA THR A 77 24.56 -19.64 5.41
C THR A 77 26.02 -19.20 5.52
N SER A 78 26.93 -20.13 5.80
CA SER A 78 28.37 -19.85 5.72
C SER A 78 28.88 -19.61 4.30
N GLN A 79 28.08 -19.88 3.26
CA GLN A 79 28.53 -19.83 1.86
C GLN A 79 27.77 -18.84 0.97
N TYR A 80 26.54 -18.49 1.35
CA TYR A 80 25.71 -17.55 0.61
C TYR A 80 24.65 -16.92 1.49
N ASP A 81 24.21 -15.75 1.06
CA ASP A 81 23.11 -15.00 1.62
C ASP A 81 21.83 -15.23 0.82
N MET A 82 20.67 -15.27 1.48
CA MET A 82 19.37 -15.34 0.85
C MET A 82 18.53 -14.13 1.25
N LEU A 83 18.05 -13.39 0.24
CA LEU A 83 17.08 -12.32 0.45
C LEU A 83 15.83 -12.64 -0.36
N VAL A 84 14.66 -12.64 0.28
CA VAL A 84 13.39 -12.61 -0.41
C VAL A 84 12.77 -11.24 -0.21
N PHE A 85 12.41 -10.59 -1.32
CA PHE A 85 11.87 -9.24 -1.31
C PHE A 85 10.55 -9.21 -2.08
N ARG A 86 9.46 -8.78 -1.44
CA ARG A 86 8.16 -8.66 -2.13
C ARG A 86 8.14 -7.41 -2.99
N ARG A 87 7.98 -7.55 -4.31
CA ARG A 87 7.75 -6.39 -5.20
C ARG A 87 6.37 -5.81 -4.97
N LEU A 88 6.26 -4.50 -5.18
CA LEU A 88 4.99 -3.78 -5.27
C LEU A 88 4.83 -3.30 -6.72
N ALA A 89 3.81 -3.80 -7.43
CA ALA A 89 3.47 -3.28 -8.76
C ALA A 89 2.02 -2.79 -8.79
N ALA A 90 1.81 -1.66 -9.47
CA ALA A 90 0.48 -1.23 -9.87
C ALA A 90 -0.03 -2.21 -10.93
N GLY A 91 -1.15 -2.88 -10.64
CA GLY A 91 -1.64 -4.03 -11.38
C GLY A 91 -1.65 -3.83 -12.89
N GLN A 92 -0.81 -4.59 -13.57
CA GLN A 92 -1.10 -5.13 -14.89
C GLN A 92 -1.29 -6.62 -14.68
N THR A 93 -2.45 -7.12 -15.09
CA THR A 93 -2.76 -8.54 -15.05
C THR A 93 -1.67 -9.28 -15.81
N GLU A 94 -1.04 -10.28 -15.21
CA GLU A 94 -0.10 -11.17 -15.89
C GLU A 94 -0.78 -11.74 -17.14
N THR A 95 -0.39 -11.30 -18.33
CA THR A 95 -0.73 -11.99 -19.57
C THR A 95 0.33 -13.04 -19.82
N ASP A 96 -0.07 -14.30 -19.73
CA ASP A 96 0.78 -15.44 -20.06
C ASP A 96 1.20 -15.36 -21.54
N LEU A 97 2.50 -15.26 -21.79
CA LEU A 97 3.08 -15.17 -23.14
C LEU A 97 2.99 -16.49 -23.92
N SER A 98 2.53 -17.59 -23.29
CA SER A 98 2.36 -18.88 -23.96
C SER A 98 1.05 -19.01 -24.76
N GLN A 99 0.05 -18.13 -24.52
CA GLN A 99 -1.22 -18.09 -25.26
C GLN A 99 -1.72 -16.64 -25.42
N PRO A 100 -1.55 -15.99 -26.58
CA PRO A 100 -2.09 -14.65 -26.78
C PRO A 100 -3.62 -14.71 -26.81
N GLY A 101 -4.27 -14.31 -25.71
CA GLY A 101 -5.73 -14.13 -25.64
C GLY A 101 -6.45 -14.84 -24.49
N GLU A 102 -5.79 -15.73 -23.73
CA GLU A 102 -6.42 -16.38 -22.56
C GLU A 102 -5.63 -16.16 -21.27
N PRO A 103 -6.25 -15.57 -20.21
CA PRO A 103 -5.62 -15.46 -18.90
C PRO A 103 -5.52 -16.84 -18.25
N LEU A 104 -4.29 -17.33 -18.00
CA LEU A 104 -4.03 -18.68 -17.45
C LEU A 104 -4.49 -18.90 -16.00
N HIS A 105 -5.04 -17.86 -15.38
CA HIS A 105 -5.94 -18.01 -14.26
C HIS A 105 -7.22 -17.26 -14.60
N GLN A 106 -8.34 -17.98 -14.77
CA GLN A 106 -9.58 -17.40 -14.26
C GLN A 106 -9.25 -17.04 -12.82
N PRO A 107 -9.30 -15.76 -12.43
CA PRO A 107 -9.06 -15.41 -11.05
C PRO A 107 -10.01 -16.31 -10.28
N ALA A 108 -9.48 -17.18 -9.41
CA ALA A 108 -10.28 -17.70 -8.31
C ALA A 108 -11.07 -16.49 -7.86
N ARG A 109 -12.41 -16.56 -7.86
CA ARG A 109 -13.29 -15.45 -7.48
C ARG A 109 -12.85 -15.00 -6.09
N ARG A 110 -11.81 -14.18 -6.01
CA ARG A 110 -11.23 -13.63 -4.81
C ARG A 110 -12.25 -12.55 -4.52
N SER A 111 -13.22 -12.94 -3.70
CA SER A 111 -14.21 -12.07 -3.06
C SER A 111 -13.41 -11.03 -2.30
N GLY A 112 -13.05 -9.99 -3.03
CA GLY A 112 -12.00 -9.06 -2.69
C GLY A 112 -12.35 -7.75 -3.39
N PRO A 113 -12.41 -6.65 -2.66
CA PRO A 113 -12.81 -5.37 -3.22
C PRO A 113 -11.82 -4.83 -4.25
N PRO A 114 -12.27 -3.95 -5.17
CA PRO A 114 -11.53 -3.56 -6.38
C PRO A 114 -10.18 -2.87 -6.14
N VAL A 115 -9.90 -2.36 -4.93
CA VAL A 115 -8.62 -1.74 -4.56
C VAL A 115 -7.52 -2.79 -4.36
N LEU A 116 -7.82 -3.89 -3.67
CA LEU A 116 -6.88 -5.02 -3.50
C LEU A 116 -6.61 -5.75 -4.83
N LYS A 117 -7.48 -5.58 -5.84
CA LYS A 117 -7.24 -6.09 -7.20
C LYS A 117 -6.13 -5.33 -7.95
N ARG A 118 -5.66 -4.18 -7.44
CA ARG A 118 -4.69 -3.30 -8.13
C ARG A 118 -3.29 -3.31 -7.53
N ILE A 119 -3.07 -3.92 -6.37
CA ILE A 119 -1.73 -4.06 -5.79
C ILE A 119 -1.27 -5.48 -6.05
N ASP A 120 -0.45 -5.66 -7.07
CA ASP A 120 0.17 -6.95 -7.34
C ASP A 120 1.47 -7.05 -6.54
N THR A 121 1.50 -8.02 -5.64
CA THR A 121 2.63 -8.29 -4.77
C THR A 121 3.14 -9.69 -5.00
N SER A 122 4.43 -9.79 -5.32
CA SER A 122 5.06 -11.07 -5.65
C SER A 122 6.46 -11.12 -5.04
N PRO A 123 6.84 -12.22 -4.37
CA PRO A 123 8.19 -12.36 -3.85
C PRO A 123 9.17 -12.54 -5.00
N VAL A 124 10.32 -11.87 -4.90
CA VAL A 124 11.52 -12.10 -5.70
C VAL A 124 12.60 -12.60 -4.76
N GLY A 125 13.13 -13.77 -5.07
CA GLY A 125 14.20 -14.37 -4.29
C GLY A 125 15.57 -14.06 -4.90
N PHE A 126 16.55 -13.86 -4.04
CA PHE A 126 17.95 -13.62 -4.36
C PHE A 126 18.79 -14.59 -3.53
N ALA A 127 19.64 -15.39 -4.17
CA ALA A 127 20.70 -16.13 -3.51
C ALA A 127 22.04 -15.56 -3.98
N VAL A 128 22.78 -14.95 -3.04
CA VAL A 128 23.99 -14.18 -3.28
C VAL A 128 25.19 -14.98 -2.82
N PHE A 129 25.94 -15.50 -3.78
CA PHE A 129 27.27 -16.07 -3.57
C PHE A 129 28.34 -15.03 -3.89
N ASP A 130 29.59 -15.31 -3.55
CA ASP A 130 30.72 -14.41 -3.79
C ASP A 130 30.83 -13.92 -5.26
N ARG A 131 30.63 -14.84 -6.22
CA ARG A 131 30.73 -14.55 -7.67
C ARG A 131 29.55 -15.04 -8.50
N VAL A 132 28.45 -15.41 -7.86
CA VAL A 132 27.21 -15.83 -8.53
C VAL A 132 26.02 -15.19 -7.83
N LEU A 133 25.15 -14.55 -8.61
CA LEU A 133 23.84 -14.12 -8.17
C LEU A 133 22.79 -15.01 -8.84
N LEU A 134 22.02 -15.76 -8.05
CA LEU A 134 20.80 -16.40 -8.54
C LEU A 134 19.60 -15.54 -8.16
N THR A 135 18.71 -15.30 -9.12
CA THR A 135 17.46 -14.58 -8.90
C THR A 135 16.28 -15.36 -9.42
N VAL A 136 15.25 -15.48 -8.58
CA VAL A 136 14.01 -16.21 -8.84
C VAL A 136 12.85 -15.22 -8.82
N HIS A 137 12.23 -15.02 -9.98
CA HIS A 137 11.20 -14.00 -10.18
C HIS A 137 9.84 -14.60 -10.53
N PRO A 138 8.71 -13.89 -10.33
CA PRO A 138 7.45 -14.25 -10.98
C PRO A 138 7.58 -14.17 -12.51
N ALA A 139 6.65 -14.82 -13.22
CA ALA A 139 6.61 -14.75 -14.68
C ALA A 139 6.34 -13.30 -15.14
N GLY A 140 6.94 -12.88 -16.26
CA GLY A 140 6.74 -11.52 -16.80
C GLY A 140 7.19 -10.38 -15.88
N CYS A 141 8.17 -10.64 -14.98
CA CYS A 141 8.67 -9.65 -14.05
C CYS A 141 9.39 -8.48 -14.78
N SER A 142 8.67 -7.39 -15.02
CA SER A 142 9.17 -6.20 -15.72
C SER A 142 10.45 -5.60 -15.10
N VAL A 143 10.64 -5.77 -13.79
CA VAL A 143 11.87 -5.33 -13.10
C VAL A 143 13.09 -6.08 -13.65
N ARG A 144 12.97 -7.40 -13.88
CA ARG A 144 14.03 -8.22 -14.48
C ARG A 144 14.35 -7.75 -15.89
N GLU A 145 13.33 -7.58 -16.74
CA GLU A 145 13.55 -7.13 -18.12
C GLU A 145 14.18 -5.74 -18.17
N ALA A 146 13.65 -4.80 -17.39
CA ALA A 146 14.13 -3.44 -17.34
C ALA A 146 15.58 -3.37 -16.86
N TYR A 147 15.96 -4.17 -15.85
CA TYR A 147 17.33 -4.20 -15.38
C TYR A 147 18.27 -4.92 -16.35
N ALA A 148 17.86 -6.02 -16.96
CA ALA A 148 18.64 -6.70 -18.00
C ALA A 148 18.94 -5.77 -19.19
N LEU A 149 17.94 -5.01 -19.65
CA LEU A 149 18.13 -3.99 -20.69
C LEU A 149 19.09 -2.87 -20.26
N LYS A 150 18.96 -2.37 -19.02
CA LYS A 150 19.90 -1.38 -18.46
C LYS A 150 21.33 -1.91 -18.41
N LEU A 151 21.51 -3.16 -17.99
CA LEU A 151 22.81 -3.82 -17.88
C LEU A 151 23.49 -3.97 -19.24
N LEU A 152 22.74 -4.40 -20.27
CA LEU A 152 23.24 -4.50 -21.64
C LEU A 152 23.57 -3.12 -22.21
N ASN A 153 22.70 -2.13 -22.02
CA ASN A 153 22.90 -0.76 -22.50
C ASN A 153 24.07 -0.06 -21.80
N ALA A 154 24.37 -0.40 -20.54
CA ALA A 154 25.52 0.13 -19.79
C ALA A 154 26.87 -0.23 -20.43
N THR A 155 26.90 -1.24 -21.31
CA THR A 155 28.10 -1.59 -22.08
C THR A 155 28.34 -0.70 -23.29
N SER A 156 27.36 0.09 -23.72
CA SER A 156 27.49 1.01 -24.85
C SER A 156 28.54 2.10 -24.58
N PRO A 157 29.29 2.54 -25.60
CA PRO A 157 30.28 3.61 -25.44
C PRO A 157 29.66 4.93 -24.96
N GLU A 158 28.42 5.21 -25.35
CA GLU A 158 27.65 6.38 -24.89
C GLU A 158 27.28 6.29 -23.40
N ALA A 159 26.83 5.12 -22.93
CA ALA A 159 26.54 4.94 -21.51
C ALA A 159 27.80 5.02 -20.63
N ARG A 160 28.94 4.52 -21.14
CA ARG A 160 30.24 4.67 -20.48
C ARG A 160 30.70 6.13 -20.44
N ALA A 161 30.47 6.90 -21.50
CA ALA A 161 30.74 8.34 -21.52
C ALA A 161 29.85 9.10 -20.52
N ASN A 162 28.60 8.67 -20.34
CA ASN A 162 27.67 9.21 -19.34
C ASN A 162 27.91 8.72 -17.91
N GLY A 163 28.99 7.95 -17.66
CA GLY A 163 29.37 7.51 -16.32
C GLY A 163 28.51 6.41 -15.73
N VAL A 164 27.73 5.67 -16.54
CA VAL A 164 26.96 4.52 -16.07
C VAL A 164 27.91 3.41 -15.64
N LYS A 165 27.92 3.09 -14.34
CA LYS A 165 28.78 2.05 -13.77
C LYS A 165 28.07 0.71 -13.69
N LEU A 166 28.74 -0.32 -14.21
CA LEU A 166 28.37 -1.72 -14.00
C LEU A 166 28.37 -2.05 -12.49
N PRO A 167 27.57 -3.05 -12.07
CA PRO A 167 27.60 -3.53 -10.70
C PRO A 167 28.98 -4.12 -10.36
N ALA A 168 29.48 -3.84 -9.16
CA ALA A 168 30.80 -4.31 -8.73
C ALA A 168 30.82 -5.79 -8.30
N SER A 169 29.73 -6.23 -7.66
CA SER A 169 29.55 -7.57 -7.10
C SER A 169 28.11 -8.07 -7.24
N PRO A 170 27.87 -9.38 -7.01
CA PRO A 170 26.53 -9.96 -6.87
C PRO A 170 25.63 -9.19 -5.89
N ALA A 171 26.18 -8.78 -4.74
CA ALA A 171 25.48 -7.99 -3.74
C ALA A 171 25.09 -6.59 -4.24
N ASP A 172 25.98 -5.89 -4.96
CA ASP A 172 25.67 -4.59 -5.57
C ASP A 172 24.57 -4.73 -6.63
N LEU A 173 24.61 -5.80 -7.43
CA LEU A 173 23.55 -6.10 -8.40
C LEU A 173 22.20 -6.37 -7.72
N MET A 174 22.16 -7.21 -6.69
CA MET A 174 20.96 -7.47 -5.90
C MET A 174 20.36 -6.16 -5.39
N LEU A 175 21.15 -5.33 -4.70
CA LEU A 175 20.67 -4.08 -4.11
C LEU A 175 20.16 -3.09 -5.16
N ARG A 176 20.73 -3.07 -6.37
CA ARG A 176 20.22 -2.24 -7.47
C ARG A 176 18.88 -2.74 -8.00
N ILE A 177 18.67 -4.06 -8.07
CA ILE A 177 17.38 -4.66 -8.42
C ILE A 177 16.35 -4.35 -7.33
N VAL A 178 16.71 -4.54 -6.06
CA VAL A 178 15.85 -4.22 -4.90
C VAL A 178 15.46 -2.73 -4.91
N ASN A 179 16.40 -1.82 -5.14
CA ASN A 179 16.10 -0.39 -5.25
C ASN A 179 15.05 -0.11 -6.34
N GLN A 180 15.18 -0.74 -7.51
CA GLN A 180 14.20 -0.60 -8.59
C GLN A 180 12.83 -1.19 -8.22
N MET A 181 12.79 -2.25 -7.41
CA MET A 181 11.53 -2.81 -6.89
C MET A 181 10.85 -1.83 -5.92
N VAL A 182 11.63 -1.19 -5.05
CA VAL A 182 11.14 -0.16 -4.11
C VAL A 182 10.64 1.07 -4.87
N ASP A 183 11.32 1.51 -5.93
CA ASP A 183 10.88 2.63 -6.79
C ASP A 183 9.49 2.39 -7.42
N GLY A 184 9.08 1.14 -7.59
CA GLY A 184 7.73 0.76 -8.01
C GLY A 184 6.62 1.37 -7.13
N TYR A 185 6.93 1.66 -5.86
CA TYR A 185 6.02 2.33 -4.95
C TYR A 185 5.61 3.73 -5.43
N LEU A 186 6.45 4.47 -6.16
CA LEU A 186 6.12 5.84 -6.57
C LEU A 186 4.88 5.92 -7.46
N ALA A 187 4.60 4.86 -8.23
CA ALA A 187 3.37 4.72 -9.00
C ALA A 187 2.17 4.41 -8.10
N LEU A 188 2.35 3.46 -7.16
CA LEU A 188 1.32 3.08 -6.19
C LEU A 188 0.91 4.26 -5.29
N ARG A 189 1.89 5.02 -4.80
CA ARG A 189 1.70 6.21 -3.96
C ARG A 189 0.74 7.21 -4.59
N ARG A 190 0.92 7.53 -5.87
CA ARG A 190 0.08 8.50 -6.59
C ARG A 190 -1.37 8.04 -6.68
N GLU A 191 -1.59 6.76 -6.95
CA GLU A 191 -2.93 6.20 -7.02
C GLU A 191 -3.60 6.14 -5.65
N LEU A 192 -2.89 5.72 -4.60
CA LEU A 192 -3.41 5.69 -3.24
C LEU A 192 -3.79 7.09 -2.73
N THR A 193 -2.94 8.09 -2.97
CA THR A 193 -3.25 9.49 -2.60
C THR A 193 -4.52 9.98 -3.30
N ARG A 194 -4.64 9.74 -4.61
CA ARG A 194 -5.83 10.15 -5.37
C ARG A 194 -7.11 9.50 -4.86
N GLN A 195 -7.06 8.23 -4.49
CA GLN A 195 -8.21 7.54 -3.90
C GLN A 195 -8.55 8.09 -2.53
N MET A 196 -7.56 8.37 -1.69
CA MET A 196 -7.78 8.96 -0.37
C MET A 196 -8.41 10.35 -0.47
N ASP A 197 -7.92 11.20 -1.38
CA ASP A 197 -8.48 12.53 -1.62
C ASP A 197 -9.94 12.46 -2.09
N HIS A 198 -10.25 11.48 -2.94
CA HIS A 198 -11.62 11.23 -3.38
C HIS A 198 -12.54 10.83 -2.21
N TRP A 199 -12.12 9.90 -1.35
CA TRP A 199 -12.93 9.49 -0.20
C TRP A 199 -13.09 10.59 0.83
N GLN A 200 -12.05 11.37 1.11
CA GLN A 200 -12.14 12.54 1.97
C GLN A 200 -13.18 13.53 1.45
N TYR A 201 -13.17 13.81 0.14
CA TYR A 201 -14.16 14.69 -0.48
C TYR A 201 -15.58 14.13 -0.34
N GLU A 202 -15.79 12.84 -0.63
CA GLU A 202 -17.13 12.22 -0.54
C GLU A 202 -17.65 12.16 0.89
N LEU A 203 -16.80 11.82 1.87
CA LEU A 203 -17.17 11.72 3.29
C LEU A 203 -17.54 13.08 3.89
N LEU A 204 -16.83 14.14 3.50
CA LEU A 204 -17.01 15.49 4.03
C LEU A 204 -18.07 16.31 3.27
N ASN A 205 -18.63 15.80 2.17
CA ASN A 205 -19.64 16.52 1.40
C ASN A 205 -20.98 16.59 2.17
N PRO A 206 -21.44 17.77 2.62
CA PRO A 206 -22.65 17.90 3.44
C PRO A 206 -23.94 17.58 2.66
N ASN A 207 -23.88 17.66 1.33
CA ASN A 207 -25.03 17.49 0.45
C ASN A 207 -25.18 16.05 -0.06
N ALA A 208 -24.14 15.21 0.07
CA ALA A 208 -24.18 13.82 -0.34
C ALA A 208 -24.56 12.90 0.83
N ARG A 209 -25.36 11.86 0.56
CA ARG A 209 -25.54 10.74 1.50
C ARG A 209 -24.48 9.69 1.20
N PHE A 210 -23.43 9.68 2.00
CA PHE A 210 -22.39 8.66 1.87
C PHE A 210 -22.94 7.28 2.27
N ASN A 211 -22.82 6.30 1.38
CA ASN A 211 -23.30 4.92 1.59
C ASN A 211 -22.24 3.84 1.31
N ASN A 212 -21.07 4.21 0.77
CA ASN A 212 -20.08 3.26 0.29
C ASN A 212 -18.98 2.96 1.34
N TRP A 213 -19.40 2.60 2.55
CA TRP A 213 -18.50 2.27 3.66
C TRP A 213 -17.55 1.12 3.38
N SER A 214 -17.99 0.14 2.58
CA SER A 214 -17.14 -0.95 2.12
C SER A 214 -15.89 -0.41 1.43
N ALA A 215 -16.02 0.51 0.48
CA ALA A 215 -14.87 1.00 -0.28
C ALA A 215 -13.85 1.78 0.58
N VAL A 216 -14.31 2.46 1.63
CA VAL A 216 -13.43 3.13 2.62
C VAL A 216 -12.68 2.10 3.46
N LEU A 217 -13.38 1.06 3.93
CA LEU A 217 -12.76 -0.04 4.67
C LEU A 217 -11.72 -0.77 3.81
N ASP A 218 -12.02 -0.96 2.53
CA ASP A 218 -11.15 -1.64 1.57
C ASP A 218 -9.88 -0.84 1.29
N ALA A 219 -10.01 0.49 1.16
CA ALA A 219 -8.87 1.38 1.04
C ALA A 219 -7.98 1.32 2.29
N ARG A 220 -8.59 1.27 3.48
CA ARG A 220 -7.86 1.12 4.75
C ARG A 220 -7.14 -0.23 4.85
N LEU A 221 -7.80 -1.33 4.51
CA LEU A 221 -7.17 -2.66 4.48
C LEU A 221 -5.98 -2.72 3.49
N ALA A 222 -6.09 -2.04 2.34
CA ALA A 222 -5.00 -1.95 1.38
C ALA A 222 -3.80 -1.16 1.92
N LEU A 223 -4.04 -0.09 2.69
CA LEU A 223 -2.97 0.66 3.37
C LEU A 223 -2.30 -0.18 4.45
N HIS A 224 -3.08 -0.91 5.27
CA HIS A 224 -2.52 -1.82 6.27
C HIS A 224 -1.65 -2.92 5.65
N LEU A 225 -2.13 -3.58 4.59
CA LEU A 225 -1.35 -4.60 3.88
C LEU A 225 -0.04 -4.04 3.33
N LEU A 226 -0.07 -2.79 2.85
CA LEU A 226 1.12 -2.13 2.35
C LEU A 226 2.10 -1.77 3.48
N ASP A 227 1.60 -1.32 4.63
CA ASP A 227 2.42 -1.07 5.83
C ASP A 227 3.12 -2.37 6.28
N GLU A 228 2.38 -3.48 6.36
CA GLU A 228 2.92 -4.81 6.71
C GLU A 228 4.02 -5.25 5.74
N ILE A 229 3.78 -5.17 4.42
CA ILE A 229 4.80 -5.51 3.42
C ILE A 229 6.05 -4.65 3.56
N CYS A 230 5.89 -3.34 3.81
CA CYS A 230 7.03 -2.44 3.95
C CYS A 230 7.79 -2.65 5.26
N GLU A 231 7.12 -3.03 6.35
CA GLU A 231 7.80 -3.44 7.59
C GLU A 231 8.62 -4.72 7.39
N ASP A 232 8.08 -5.73 6.70
CA ASP A 232 8.84 -6.94 6.35
C ASP A 232 10.05 -6.62 5.46
N GLN A 233 9.87 -5.75 4.46
CA GLN A 233 10.97 -5.29 3.59
C GLN A 233 12.06 -4.56 4.39
N ARG A 234 11.64 -3.72 5.35
CA ARG A 234 12.54 -2.98 6.24
C ARG A 234 13.33 -3.94 7.13
N ALA A 235 12.66 -4.92 7.74
CA ALA A 235 13.29 -5.93 8.57
C ALA A 235 14.32 -6.74 7.77
N ALA A 236 13.93 -7.29 6.62
CA ALA A 236 14.83 -8.08 5.77
C ALA A 236 16.08 -7.28 5.33
N LEU A 237 15.92 -6.00 4.99
CA LEU A 237 17.04 -5.16 4.58
C LEU A 237 17.92 -4.73 5.76
N GLN A 238 17.33 -4.55 6.94
CA GLN A 238 18.06 -4.30 8.18
C GLN A 238 18.92 -5.52 8.54
N ASP A 239 18.35 -6.72 8.51
CA ASP A 239 19.08 -7.95 8.81
C ASP A 239 20.23 -8.18 7.79
N TRP A 240 20.00 -7.87 6.50
CA TRP A 240 21.05 -7.83 5.49
C TRP A 240 22.14 -6.79 5.78
N LEU A 241 21.76 -5.59 6.22
CA LEU A 241 22.73 -4.55 6.56
C LEU A 241 23.59 -4.97 7.75
N ASP A 242 22.97 -5.57 8.76
CA ASP A 242 23.62 -6.09 9.96
C ASP A 242 24.56 -7.25 9.59
N SER A 243 24.16 -8.13 8.66
CA SER A 243 25.02 -9.22 8.19
C SER A 243 26.26 -8.72 7.46
N ILE A 244 26.15 -7.67 6.64
CA ILE A 244 27.32 -7.03 6.01
C ILE A 244 28.30 -6.55 7.08
N GLU A 245 27.87 -6.21 8.30
CA GLU A 245 28.77 -5.81 9.39
C GLU A 245 29.55 -6.98 9.98
N THR A 246 29.00 -8.19 9.90
CA THR A 246 29.64 -9.43 10.37
C THR A 246 30.62 -10.04 9.38
N TRP A 247 30.64 -9.56 8.13
CA TRP A 247 31.56 -10.06 7.11
C TRP A 247 33.04 -9.87 7.51
N PRO A 248 33.93 -10.79 7.11
CA PRO A 248 35.36 -10.68 7.39
C PRO A 248 35.94 -9.33 6.95
N ASP A 249 36.98 -8.87 7.65
CA ASP A 249 37.65 -7.62 7.30
C ASP A 249 38.23 -7.68 5.89
N ALA A 250 37.95 -6.63 5.13
CA ALA A 250 38.43 -6.51 3.77
C ALA A 250 39.95 -6.27 3.79
N GLY A 251 40.73 -7.28 3.36
CA GLY A 251 42.20 -7.20 3.36
C GLY A 251 42.80 -6.19 2.38
N THR A 252 41.99 -5.54 1.53
CA THR A 252 42.44 -4.52 0.58
C THR A 252 41.61 -3.23 0.69
N PRO A 253 42.21 -2.04 0.47
CA PRO A 253 41.47 -0.78 0.46
C PRO A 253 40.32 -0.74 -0.56
N GLY A 254 40.47 -1.46 -1.68
CA GLY A 254 39.42 -1.59 -2.70
C GLY A 254 38.20 -2.35 -2.20
N ALA A 255 38.42 -3.51 -1.56
CA ALA A 255 37.34 -4.31 -0.99
C ALA A 255 36.65 -3.59 0.19
N GLN A 256 37.41 -2.80 0.97
CA GLN A 256 36.82 -1.98 2.04
C GLN A 256 35.90 -0.89 1.47
N ARG A 257 36.34 -0.20 0.42
CA ARG A 257 35.51 0.79 -0.28
C ARG A 257 34.26 0.16 -0.90
N GLU A 258 34.37 -1.04 -1.46
CA GLU A 258 33.23 -1.76 -2.01
C GLU A 258 32.20 -2.10 -0.91
N ARG A 259 32.67 -2.61 0.24
CA ARG A 259 31.81 -2.87 1.40
C ARG A 259 31.11 -1.61 1.91
N GLU A 260 31.82 -0.48 1.98
CA GLU A 260 31.21 0.81 2.33
C GLU A 260 30.13 1.23 1.33
N LEU A 261 30.36 1.04 0.03
CA LEU A 261 29.37 1.34 -1.00
C LEU A 261 28.12 0.45 -0.88
N LEU A 262 28.29 -0.83 -0.52
CA LEU A 262 27.15 -1.72 -0.22
C LEU A 262 26.35 -1.21 0.98
N LYS A 263 27.03 -0.84 2.08
CA LYS A 263 26.36 -0.27 3.27
C LYS A 263 25.59 1.01 2.94
N VAL A 264 26.20 1.92 2.18
CA VAL A 264 25.53 3.17 1.74
C VAL A 264 24.30 2.84 0.91
N ARG A 265 24.42 1.95 -0.09
CA ARG A 265 23.29 1.56 -0.93
C ARG A 265 22.18 0.87 -0.14
N SER A 266 22.51 -0.02 0.79
CA SER A 266 21.52 -0.65 1.68
C SER A 266 20.77 0.42 2.49
N ARG A 267 21.48 1.41 3.05
CA ARG A 267 20.87 2.53 3.78
C ARG A 267 19.97 3.40 2.90
N ASP A 268 20.38 3.68 1.66
CA ASP A 268 19.55 4.44 0.71
C ASP A 268 18.21 3.72 0.41
N VAL A 269 18.26 2.40 0.23
CA VAL A 269 17.07 1.58 0.01
C VAL A 269 16.21 1.56 1.29
N LEU A 270 16.82 1.42 2.46
CA LEU A 270 16.12 1.44 3.75
C LEU A 270 15.40 2.78 3.96
N GLU A 271 16.08 3.90 3.72
CA GLU A 271 15.49 5.23 3.82
C GLU A 271 14.32 5.38 2.82
N HIS A 272 14.42 4.80 1.62
CA HIS A 272 13.30 4.80 0.69
C HIS A 272 12.09 4.04 1.24
N ILE A 273 12.30 2.83 1.78
CA ILE A 273 11.25 2.03 2.42
C ILE A 273 10.63 2.81 3.61
N GLU A 274 11.43 3.46 4.44
CA GLU A 274 10.93 4.27 5.56
C GLU A 274 10.08 5.45 5.09
N ARG A 275 10.51 6.15 4.02
CA ARG A 275 9.69 7.20 3.39
C ARG A 275 8.35 6.66 2.88
N VAL A 276 8.31 5.41 2.41
CA VAL A 276 7.07 4.73 2.02
C VAL A 276 6.17 4.52 3.22
N VAL A 277 6.68 3.85 4.26
CA VAL A 277 5.95 3.56 5.53
C VAL A 277 5.36 4.83 6.13
N HIS A 278 6.16 5.89 6.25
CA HIS A 278 5.68 7.18 6.76
C HIS A 278 4.54 7.76 5.91
N HIS A 279 4.58 7.60 4.59
CA HIS A 279 3.49 8.07 3.72
C HIS A 279 2.21 7.26 3.91
N VAL A 280 2.32 5.94 4.03
CA VAL A 280 1.17 5.04 4.26
C VAL A 280 0.48 5.35 5.59
N ARG A 281 1.25 5.47 6.67
CA ARG A 281 0.72 5.81 8.01
C ARG A 281 0.00 7.15 8.04
N ARG A 282 0.56 8.18 7.38
CA ARG A 282 -0.13 9.47 7.25
C ARG A 282 -1.45 9.36 6.50
N MET A 283 -1.49 8.54 5.46
CA MET A 283 -2.72 8.29 4.70
C MET A 283 -3.78 7.59 5.56
N GLU A 284 -3.38 6.59 6.33
CA GLU A 284 -4.27 5.86 7.24
C GLU A 284 -4.87 6.80 8.30
N GLN A 285 -4.03 7.61 8.94
CA GLN A 285 -4.47 8.61 9.92
C GLN A 285 -5.43 9.64 9.30
N SER A 286 -5.15 10.08 8.06
CA SER A 286 -6.02 11.00 7.33
C SER A 286 -7.39 10.36 7.03
N ALA A 287 -7.42 9.08 6.62
CA ALA A 287 -8.65 8.32 6.42
C ALA A 287 -9.47 8.22 7.72
N GLU A 288 -8.83 7.86 8.83
CA GLU A 288 -9.48 7.77 10.13
C GLU A 288 -10.10 9.11 10.54
N THR A 289 -9.34 10.20 10.39
CA THR A 289 -9.80 11.54 10.72
C THR A 289 -11.02 11.92 9.86
N ALA A 290 -11.02 11.60 8.57
CA ALA A 290 -12.16 11.88 7.68
C ALA A 290 -13.43 11.10 8.08
N VAL A 291 -13.28 9.84 8.48
CA VAL A 291 -14.39 9.03 9.00
C VAL A 291 -14.94 9.63 10.31
N GLN A 292 -14.07 10.05 11.23
CA GLN A 292 -14.48 10.70 12.47
C GLN A 292 -15.23 12.01 12.20
N MET A 293 -14.74 12.83 11.26
CA MET A 293 -15.42 14.07 10.85
C MET A 293 -16.79 13.79 10.23
N HIS A 294 -16.94 12.75 9.42
CA HIS A 294 -18.23 12.35 8.85
C HIS A 294 -19.28 12.05 9.93
N PHE A 295 -18.93 11.20 10.91
CA PHE A 295 -19.86 10.88 12.00
C PHE A 295 -20.14 12.07 12.91
N SER A 296 -19.16 12.96 13.12
CA SER A 296 -19.37 14.23 13.83
C SER A 296 -20.38 15.11 13.10
N ALA A 297 -20.22 15.32 11.79
CA ALA A 297 -21.15 16.09 10.97
C ALA A 297 -22.56 15.47 10.94
N GLN A 298 -22.66 14.14 10.86
CA GLN A 298 -23.93 13.42 10.93
C GLN A 298 -24.62 13.60 12.29
N SER A 299 -23.86 13.54 13.39
CA SER A 299 -24.35 13.77 14.74
C SER A 299 -24.84 15.20 14.93
N HIS A 300 -24.09 16.18 14.42
CA HIS A 300 -24.52 17.59 14.37
C HIS A 300 -25.84 17.76 13.62
N ARG A 301 -25.98 17.15 12.44
CA ARG A 301 -27.23 17.20 11.65
C ARG A 301 -28.41 16.56 12.39
N THR A 302 -28.17 15.44 13.08
CA THR A 302 -29.18 14.76 13.91
C THR A 302 -29.61 15.64 15.09
N ASN A 303 -28.65 16.27 15.76
CA ASN A 303 -28.92 17.22 16.84
C ASN A 303 -29.74 18.42 16.36
N ASP A 304 -29.45 18.96 15.18
CA ASP A 304 -30.22 20.05 14.59
C ASP A 304 -31.66 19.61 14.27
N ILE A 305 -31.84 18.42 13.66
CA ILE A 305 -33.17 17.85 13.41
C ILE A 305 -33.94 17.69 14.72
N MET A 306 -33.34 17.07 15.74
CA MET A 306 -33.95 16.89 17.05
C MET A 306 -34.32 18.23 17.69
N ARG A 307 -33.47 19.25 17.54
CA ARG A 307 -33.74 20.60 18.05
C ARG A 307 -34.95 21.23 17.36
N THR A 308 -35.05 21.10 16.04
CA THR A 308 -36.21 21.62 15.28
C THR A 308 -37.51 20.90 15.66
N LEU A 309 -37.48 19.57 15.78
CA LEU A 309 -38.65 18.79 16.19
C LEU A 309 -39.08 19.12 17.63
N THR A 310 -38.12 19.31 18.54
CA THR A 310 -38.38 19.70 19.93
C THR A 310 -39.01 21.09 20.00
N ALA A 311 -38.52 22.05 19.21
CA ALA A 311 -39.10 23.39 19.15
C ALA A 311 -40.54 23.37 18.61
N LEU A 312 -40.80 22.61 17.54
CA LEU A 312 -42.16 22.42 17.02
C LEU A 312 -43.08 21.79 18.09
N THR A 313 -42.61 20.75 18.77
CA THR A 313 -43.37 20.08 19.83
C THR A 313 -43.66 21.01 21.01
N ALA A 314 -42.68 21.81 21.45
CA ALA A 314 -42.83 22.76 22.54
C ALA A 314 -43.87 23.86 22.23
N VAL A 315 -44.05 24.22 20.95
CA VAL A 315 -45.09 25.16 20.51
C VAL A 315 -46.46 24.47 20.45
N PHE A 316 -46.55 23.27 19.87
CA PHE A 316 -47.84 22.59 19.69
C PHE A 316 -48.42 21.97 20.96
N LEU A 317 -47.59 21.47 21.88
CA LEU A 317 -48.04 20.80 23.10
C LEU A 317 -49.00 21.66 23.96
N PRO A 318 -48.68 22.91 24.34
CA PRO A 318 -49.60 23.75 25.10
C PRO A 318 -50.83 24.17 24.29
N LEU A 319 -50.70 24.38 22.98
CA LEU A 319 -51.85 24.69 22.12
C LEU A 319 -52.83 23.53 22.04
N ASN A 320 -52.32 22.31 21.85
CA ASN A 320 -53.11 21.09 21.82
C ASN A 320 -53.79 20.83 23.17
N LEU A 321 -53.16 21.20 24.28
CA LEU A 321 -53.79 21.11 25.61
C LEU A 321 -54.97 22.07 25.73
N VAL A 322 -54.83 23.31 25.26
CA VAL A 322 -55.92 24.31 25.29
C VAL A 322 -57.06 23.89 24.37
N THR A 323 -56.77 23.50 23.12
CA THR A 323 -57.81 23.04 22.18
C THR A 323 -58.46 21.75 22.66
N GLY A 324 -57.68 20.81 23.20
CA GLY A 324 -58.19 19.59 23.81
C GLY A 324 -59.13 19.89 24.98
N PHE A 325 -58.76 20.83 25.86
CA PHE A 325 -59.58 21.22 27.01
C PHE A 325 -60.92 21.85 26.59
N PHE A 326 -60.90 22.79 25.64
CA PHE A 326 -62.13 23.41 25.11
C PHE A 326 -62.91 22.52 24.15
N GLY A 327 -62.28 21.48 23.59
CA GLY A 327 -62.93 20.45 22.77
C GLY A 327 -63.63 19.37 23.60
N MET A 328 -63.53 19.41 24.93
CA MET A 328 -64.28 18.52 25.81
C MET A 328 -65.75 18.95 25.85
N ASN A 329 -66.68 18.00 25.69
CA ASN A 329 -68.13 18.24 25.72
C ASN A 329 -68.66 18.51 27.14
N PHE A 330 -68.14 19.53 27.83
CA PHE A 330 -68.65 19.96 29.13
C PHE A 330 -69.68 21.08 28.99
N GLU A 331 -70.85 20.87 29.57
CA GLU A 331 -72.00 21.79 29.51
C GLU A 331 -71.78 23.07 30.37
N PHE A 332 -70.88 23.02 31.35
CA PHE A 332 -70.65 24.07 32.36
C PHE A 332 -69.25 24.73 32.28
N LEU A 333 -68.68 24.89 31.09
CA LEU A 333 -67.43 25.64 30.95
C LEU A 333 -67.71 27.16 30.86
N PRO A 334 -67.21 27.97 31.81
CA PRO A 334 -67.36 29.42 31.73
C PRO A 334 -66.64 29.95 30.48
N ALA A 335 -67.30 30.85 29.74
CA ALA A 335 -66.83 31.49 28.49
C ALA A 335 -67.05 30.77 27.14
N ILE A 336 -67.75 29.62 27.07
CA ILE A 336 -68.03 28.96 25.76
C ILE A 336 -69.10 29.69 24.93
N HIS A 337 -70.14 30.22 25.56
CA HIS A 337 -71.30 30.80 24.86
C HIS A 337 -71.18 32.31 24.58
N SER A 338 -70.05 32.94 24.89
CA SER A 338 -69.83 34.37 24.65
C SER A 338 -68.84 34.59 23.51
N SER A 339 -69.15 35.54 22.61
CA SER A 339 -68.23 35.97 21.55
C SER A 339 -66.91 36.50 22.10
N ALA A 340 -66.93 37.08 23.31
CA ALA A 340 -65.74 37.53 24.01
C ALA A 340 -64.82 36.36 24.44
N GLY A 341 -65.38 35.22 24.87
CA GLY A 341 -64.61 34.05 25.29
C GLY A 341 -63.76 33.45 24.18
N PHE A 342 -64.30 33.40 22.95
CA PHE A 342 -63.54 33.00 21.76
C PHE A 342 -62.29 33.88 21.55
N TRP A 343 -62.45 35.20 21.57
CA TRP A 343 -61.34 36.14 21.37
C TRP A 343 -60.31 36.10 22.50
N TRP A 344 -60.75 35.89 23.75
CA TRP A 344 -59.84 35.71 24.89
C TRP A 344 -58.99 34.44 24.76
N THR A 345 -59.62 33.29 24.44
CA THR A 345 -58.90 32.03 24.25
C THR A 345 -57.93 32.09 23.07
N PHE A 346 -58.35 32.69 21.95
CA PHE A 346 -57.48 32.91 20.80
C PHE A 346 -56.27 33.80 21.15
N SER A 347 -56.50 34.90 21.87
CA SER A 347 -55.44 35.81 22.31
C SER A 347 -54.46 35.12 23.26
N LEU A 348 -54.95 34.28 24.16
CA LEU A 348 -54.12 33.47 25.07
C LEU A 348 -53.24 32.47 24.29
N MET A 349 -53.82 31.75 23.32
CA MET A 349 -53.08 30.82 22.47
C MET A 349 -51.99 31.55 21.67
N LEU A 350 -52.30 32.71 21.09
CA LEU A 350 -51.33 33.53 20.36
C LEU A 350 -50.20 34.02 21.29
N LEU A 351 -50.55 34.48 22.50
CA LEU A 351 -49.57 34.89 23.51
C LEU A 351 -48.62 33.73 23.88
N LEU A 352 -49.15 32.52 24.07
CA LEU A 352 -48.33 31.34 24.37
C LEU A 352 -47.33 31.03 23.24
N VAL A 353 -47.76 31.10 21.99
CA VAL A 353 -46.85 30.94 20.83
C VAL A 353 -45.75 31.99 20.87
N ILE A 354 -46.10 33.26 21.03
CA ILE A 354 -45.14 34.37 21.06
C ILE A 354 -44.13 34.19 22.19
N VAL A 355 -44.58 33.81 23.40
CA VAL A 355 -43.70 33.57 24.55
C VAL A 355 -42.73 32.43 24.27
N VAL A 356 -43.22 31.27 23.81
CA VAL A 356 -42.36 30.12 23.51
C VAL A 356 -41.36 30.47 22.41
N VAL A 357 -41.81 31.03 21.29
CA VAL A 357 -40.93 31.43 20.18
C VAL A 357 -39.90 32.46 20.64
N SER A 358 -40.29 33.46 21.43
CA SER A 358 -39.38 34.47 21.95
C SER A 358 -38.31 33.87 22.88
N VAL A 359 -38.66 32.88 23.70
CA VAL A 359 -37.70 32.18 24.58
C VAL A 359 -36.71 31.37 23.74
N PHE A 360 -37.18 30.62 22.74
CA PHE A 360 -36.32 29.85 21.84
C PHE A 360 -35.40 30.74 21.00
N TRP A 361 -35.88 31.92 20.59
CA TRP A 361 -35.09 32.88 19.83
C TRP A 361 -34.01 33.55 20.70
N ARG A 362 -34.37 33.99 21.91
CA ARG A 362 -33.43 34.61 22.87
C ARG A 362 -32.33 33.65 23.32
N LYS A 363 -32.62 32.35 23.42
CA LYS A 363 -31.63 31.30 23.72
C LYS A 363 -30.83 30.83 22.51
N GLN A 364 -30.96 31.48 21.33
CA GLN A 364 -30.32 31.09 20.07
C GLN A 364 -30.55 29.62 19.67
N TYR A 365 -31.59 29.00 20.20
CA TYR A 365 -31.85 27.58 19.95
C TYR A 365 -32.16 27.34 18.47
N LEU A 366 -32.91 28.25 17.84
CA LEU A 366 -33.33 28.16 16.43
C LEU A 366 -32.40 28.87 15.44
N ALA A 367 -31.36 29.57 15.90
CA ALA A 367 -30.41 30.19 15.00
C ALA A 367 -29.60 29.08 14.31
N ARG A 368 -29.89 28.85 13.01
CA ARG A 368 -28.99 28.09 12.14
C ARG A 368 -27.60 28.67 12.32
N THR A 369 -26.67 27.88 12.84
CA THR A 369 -25.25 28.14 12.64
C THR A 369 -24.96 27.85 11.16
N SER A 370 -25.44 28.71 10.27
CA SER A 370 -25.03 28.68 8.86
C SER A 370 -23.63 29.28 8.81
N ARG A 371 -22.62 28.42 8.71
CA ARG A 371 -21.30 28.82 8.28
C ARG A 371 -20.88 27.98 7.09
#